data_AF-F5YNE4-F1
#
_entry.id   AF-F5YNE4-F1
#
_cell.length_a   1.000
_cell.length_b   1.000
_cell.length_c   1.000
_cell.angle_alpha   90.00
_cell.angle_beta   90.00
_cell.angle_gamma   90.00
#
_symmetry.space_group_name_H-M   'P 1'
#
loop_
_entity.id
_entity.type
_entity.pdbx_description
1 polymer ?
#
loop_
_entity_poly.entity_id
_entity_poly.type
_entity_poly.pdbx_seq_one_letter_code
_entity_poly.pdbx_strand_id
1 'polypeptide(L)'
;MMRHFFSHKTTLPGLGLAGIALMGLALLSGCDTLFGEPEENVLTKIEDAVWQATAPDIGVIVGVRANAEGRTNPAGPAQAKQKVPFAVRFTVNDEYQFIRWQAFQGGVLLAADQAVFENPAAAETWLSIQGTGNSFTVQPLTLARPRVDTTNLPQGGSLRVALNYPVRIYFAGPLAPDSLILEETGKPNFTNISITGKLSYGQGADVDLTDRFSAALGENDSFLVLTPLPDNPLPGNCNVTVTLGADIQSIHTIDGETYRIPLLKPVTLNYGVHDRAD
;
A
#
# COMPACT_ATOMS: atom_id res chain seq x y z
N MET A 1 43.06 -58.99 -21.68
CA MET A 1 44.32 -58.48 -22.25
C MET A 1 44.73 -57.26 -21.43
N MET A 2 45.86 -57.33 -20.71
CA MET A 2 47.10 -56.56 -21.00
C MET A 2 46.91 -55.05 -20.91
N ARG A 3 47.25 -54.43 -19.76
CA ARG A 3 48.61 -54.00 -19.32
C ARG A 3 49.04 -52.67 -19.95
N HIS A 4 49.19 -51.62 -19.15
CA HIS A 4 50.53 -51.18 -18.75
C HIS A 4 50.51 -50.31 -17.47
N PHE A 5 51.51 -50.55 -16.60
CA PHE A 5 51.88 -49.68 -15.47
C PHE A 5 52.65 -48.46 -15.99
N PHE A 6 52.57 -47.33 -15.28
CA PHE A 6 53.80 -46.66 -14.82
C PHE A 6 53.59 -46.03 -13.44
N SER A 7 54.67 -46.05 -12.65
CA SER A 7 54.75 -45.53 -11.29
C SER A 7 55.78 -44.42 -11.27
N HIS A 8 55.55 -43.37 -10.49
CA HIS A 8 56.66 -42.75 -9.76
C HIS A 8 56.21 -42.11 -8.44
N LYS A 9 56.90 -42.48 -7.36
CA LYS A 9 56.97 -41.69 -6.13
C LYS A 9 58.08 -40.65 -6.28
N THR A 10 57.90 -39.49 -5.67
CA THR A 10 58.98 -38.62 -5.18
C THR A 10 58.54 -37.98 -3.85
N THR A 11 59.47 -37.87 -2.92
CA THR A 11 59.28 -37.46 -1.52
C THR A 11 59.66 -36.00 -1.25
N LEU A 12 59.02 -35.41 -0.22
CA LEU A 12 59.43 -34.36 0.75
C LEU A 12 60.90 -33.86 0.72
N PRO A 13 61.24 -32.61 1.17
CA PRO A 13 60.59 -31.76 2.19
C PRO A 13 60.29 -30.31 1.67
N GLY A 14 59.99 -29.24 2.43
CA GLY A 14 59.65 -29.01 3.86
C GLY A 14 60.09 -27.61 4.37
N LEU A 15 59.42 -27.05 5.40
CA LEU A 15 59.47 -25.64 5.89
C LEU A 15 58.96 -24.59 4.86
N GLY A 16 58.35 -23.46 5.26
CA GLY A 16 57.98 -22.97 6.60
C GLY A 16 57.13 -21.69 6.57
N LEU A 17 56.72 -21.25 7.77
CA LEU A 17 55.96 -20.05 8.18
C LEU A 17 55.83 -18.80 7.27
N ALA A 18 54.68 -18.14 7.49
CA ALA A 18 54.41 -16.69 7.42
C ALA A 18 54.24 -16.02 6.04
N GLY A 19 53.11 -15.32 5.89
CA GLY A 19 52.78 -14.57 4.68
C GLY A 19 51.33 -14.08 4.61
N ILE A 20 50.82 -13.42 5.67
CA ILE A 20 49.58 -12.65 5.55
C ILE A 20 49.88 -11.44 4.67
N ALA A 21 49.54 -11.55 3.38
CA ALA A 21 49.56 -10.43 2.45
C ALA A 21 48.13 -9.85 2.38
N LEU A 22 47.88 -8.77 3.13
CA LEU A 22 46.74 -7.89 2.88
C LEU A 22 46.81 -7.42 1.42
N MET A 23 45.83 -7.80 0.60
CA MET A 23 45.81 -7.45 -0.81
C MET A 23 44.60 -6.56 -1.11
N GLY A 24 44.86 -5.30 -1.45
CA GLY A 24 43.91 -4.50 -2.25
C GLY A 24 43.05 -3.44 -1.56
N LEU A 25 43.54 -2.73 -0.52
CA LEU A 25 42.91 -1.44 -0.17
C LEU A 25 43.33 -0.36 -1.17
N ALA A 26 42.73 -0.36 -2.35
CA ALA A 26 43.07 0.52 -3.46
C ALA A 26 41.84 1.21 -4.05
N LEU A 27 41.28 2.20 -3.34
CA LEU A 27 40.51 3.32 -3.90
C LEU A 27 40.55 4.54 -2.94
N LEU A 28 41.77 4.99 -2.60
CA LEU A 28 41.98 6.31 -1.97
C LEU A 28 41.95 7.40 -3.05
N SER A 29 40.75 7.86 -3.43
CA SER A 29 40.56 9.03 -4.29
C SER A 29 39.95 10.21 -3.50
N GLY A 30 40.54 10.49 -2.34
CA GLY A 30 40.04 11.48 -1.37
C GLY A 30 40.99 11.66 -0.19
N CYS A 31 42.26 11.96 -0.46
CA CYS A 31 43.27 12.12 0.60
C CYS A 31 43.15 13.42 1.41
N ASP A 32 42.33 14.38 0.99
CA ASP A 32 42.22 15.70 1.66
C ASP A 32 41.29 15.71 2.89
N THR A 33 40.39 14.72 3.03
CA THR A 33 39.48 14.61 4.18
C THR A 33 40.02 13.78 5.36
N LEU A 34 41.15 13.08 5.18
CA LEU A 34 41.75 12.23 6.22
C LEU A 34 42.69 12.98 7.18
N PHE A 35 43.16 14.18 6.82
CA PHE A 35 44.12 14.96 7.62
C PHE A 35 43.55 16.28 8.17
N GLY A 36 42.23 16.50 8.04
CA GLY A 36 41.55 17.73 8.46
C GLY A 36 40.64 17.60 9.68
N GLU A 37 40.46 16.40 10.23
CA GLU A 37 39.61 16.14 11.40
C GLU A 37 40.45 15.79 12.64
N PRO A 38 39.96 16.07 13.88
CA PRO A 38 40.63 15.62 15.10
C PRO A 38 40.68 14.09 15.18
N GLU A 39 41.82 13.54 15.61
CA GLU A 39 42.16 12.10 15.53
C GLU A 39 41.12 11.17 16.19
N GLU A 40 40.41 11.65 17.22
CA GLU A 40 39.35 10.95 17.94
C GLU A 40 38.16 10.55 17.03
N ASN A 41 37.87 11.35 15.99
CA ASN A 41 36.86 11.02 14.98
C ASN A 41 37.33 9.98 13.96
N VAL A 42 38.64 9.80 13.78
CA VAL A 42 39.18 8.85 12.79
C VAL A 42 39.21 7.44 13.37
N LEU A 43 39.62 7.27 14.62
CA LEU A 43 39.67 5.96 15.27
C LEU A 43 38.27 5.34 15.41
N THR A 44 37.29 6.13 15.88
CA THR A 44 35.89 5.71 16.01
C THR A 44 35.27 5.30 14.67
N LYS A 45 35.46 6.10 13.60
CA LYS A 45 35.04 5.74 12.24
C LYS A 45 35.67 4.43 11.73
N ILE A 46 36.92 4.14 12.10
CA ILE A 46 37.60 2.88 11.76
C ILE A 46 37.01 1.71 12.55
N GLU A 47 36.79 1.87 13.86
CA GLU A 47 36.18 0.84 14.71
C GLU A 47 34.76 0.48 14.25
N ASP A 48 33.93 1.48 13.94
CA ASP A 48 32.59 1.29 13.36
C ASP A 48 32.66 0.58 12.01
N ALA A 49 33.57 0.97 11.12
CA ALA A 49 33.72 0.33 9.81
C ALA A 49 34.19 -1.13 9.92
N VAL A 50 35.12 -1.43 10.85
CA VAL A 50 35.58 -2.80 11.13
C VAL A 50 34.46 -3.64 11.75
N TRP A 51 33.67 -3.06 12.66
CA TRP A 51 32.52 -3.74 13.24
C TRP A 51 31.45 -4.05 12.19
N GLN A 52 31.08 -3.09 11.32
CA GLN A 52 30.18 -3.32 10.18
C GLN A 52 30.76 -4.34 9.18
N ALA A 53 32.07 -4.35 8.96
CA ALA A 53 32.74 -5.32 8.10
C ALA A 53 32.70 -6.75 8.68
N THR A 54 32.73 -6.89 10.00
CA THR A 54 32.76 -8.18 10.73
C THR A 54 31.41 -8.67 11.25
N ALA A 55 30.36 -7.84 11.20
CA ALA A 55 29.00 -8.20 11.59
C ALA A 55 28.47 -9.41 10.78
N PRO A 56 27.74 -10.35 11.41
CA PRO A 56 27.20 -11.54 10.73
C PRO A 56 26.25 -11.19 9.58
N ASP A 57 26.40 -11.87 8.44
CA ASP A 57 25.44 -11.80 7.33
C ASP A 57 24.14 -12.53 7.71
N ILE A 58 23.00 -11.94 7.34
CA ILE A 58 21.65 -12.47 7.56
C ILE A 58 20.84 -12.48 6.26
N GLY A 59 20.12 -13.58 6.04
CA GLY A 59 19.21 -13.72 4.91
C GLY A 59 17.86 -13.06 5.19
N VAL A 60 17.51 -12.05 4.39
CA VAL A 60 16.25 -11.31 4.46
C VAL A 60 15.48 -11.47 3.15
N ILE A 61 14.15 -11.64 3.20
CA ILE A 61 13.27 -11.62 2.04
C ILE A 61 12.41 -10.36 2.14
N VAL A 62 12.58 -9.42 1.22
CA VAL A 62 11.79 -8.18 1.18
C VAL A 62 10.76 -8.30 0.06
N GLY A 63 9.46 -8.19 0.38
CA GLY A 63 8.40 -8.42 -0.61
C GLY A 63 7.03 -7.92 -0.17
N VAL A 64 6.06 -7.99 -1.08
CA VAL A 64 4.64 -7.72 -0.81
C VAL A 64 3.90 -9.02 -0.47
N ARG A 65 2.74 -8.92 0.19
CA ARG A 65 1.88 -10.08 0.44
C ARG A 65 1.16 -10.49 -0.84
N ALA A 66 0.73 -9.52 -1.64
CA ALA A 66 0.13 -9.73 -2.95
C ALA A 66 0.72 -8.76 -3.98
N ASN A 67 1.02 -9.27 -5.18
CA ASN A 67 1.60 -8.47 -6.28
C ASN A 67 0.74 -7.27 -6.72
N ALA A 68 -0.55 -7.25 -6.35
CA ALA A 68 -1.47 -6.14 -6.59
C ALA A 68 -1.24 -4.93 -5.65
N GLU A 69 -0.57 -5.12 -4.52
CA GLU A 69 -0.35 -4.07 -3.50
C GLU A 69 0.70 -3.04 -3.94
N GLY A 70 1.73 -3.47 -4.69
CA GLY A 70 2.83 -2.62 -5.12
C GLY A 70 4.12 -3.40 -5.40
N ARG A 71 5.26 -2.73 -5.26
CA ARG A 71 6.61 -3.31 -5.44
C ARG A 71 7.58 -2.82 -4.37
N THR A 72 8.41 -3.72 -3.84
CA THR A 72 9.51 -3.36 -2.92
C THR A 72 10.84 -3.17 -3.64
N ASN A 73 11.77 -2.48 -3.00
CA ASN A 73 13.19 -2.47 -3.31
C ASN A 73 13.99 -2.56 -1.99
N PRO A 74 14.82 -3.59 -1.76
CA PRO A 74 15.02 -4.75 -2.63
C PRO A 74 13.73 -5.60 -2.81
N ALA A 75 13.73 -6.44 -3.83
CA ALA A 75 12.63 -7.37 -4.13
C ALA A 75 13.13 -8.80 -4.08
N GLY A 76 12.52 -9.63 -3.24
CA GLY A 76 12.92 -11.01 -3.00
C GLY A 76 14.09 -11.12 -2.00
N PRO A 77 14.93 -12.17 -2.14
CA PRO A 77 16.06 -12.41 -1.25
C PRO A 77 17.13 -11.31 -1.34
N ALA A 78 17.52 -10.79 -0.19
CA ALA A 78 18.61 -9.85 0.02
C ALA A 78 19.54 -10.39 1.12
N GLN A 79 20.82 -10.06 1.01
CA GLN A 79 21.77 -10.22 2.10
C GLN A 79 21.89 -8.88 2.82
N ALA A 80 21.69 -8.90 4.14
CA ALA A 80 21.92 -7.76 5.02
C ALA A 80 22.89 -8.17 6.12
N LYS A 81 23.40 -7.21 6.89
CA LYS A 81 24.24 -7.51 8.05
C LYS A 81 23.46 -7.28 9.34
N GLN A 82 23.63 -8.18 10.30
CA GLN A 82 22.99 -8.08 11.60
C GLN A 82 23.37 -6.74 12.24
N LYS A 83 22.37 -6.04 12.78
CA LYS A 83 22.47 -4.72 13.42
C LYS A 83 22.89 -3.56 12.51
N VAL A 84 23.25 -3.79 11.25
CA VAL A 84 23.58 -2.72 10.28
C VAL A 84 22.30 -2.27 9.58
N PRO A 85 21.97 -0.95 9.57
CA PRO A 85 20.82 -0.45 8.83
C PRO A 85 20.96 -0.66 7.32
N PHE A 86 19.88 -1.10 6.68
CA PHE A 86 19.77 -1.15 5.21
C PHE A 86 18.46 -0.52 4.75
N ALA A 87 18.47 0.10 3.57
CA ALA A 87 17.29 0.78 3.03
C ALA A 87 16.27 -0.23 2.50
N VAL A 88 15.00 -0.03 2.88
CA VAL A 88 13.84 -0.67 2.27
C VAL A 88 12.90 0.40 1.74
N ARG A 89 12.42 0.20 0.51
CA ARG A 89 11.54 1.12 -0.21
C ARG A 89 10.35 0.37 -0.77
N PHE A 90 9.19 1.00 -0.74
CA PHE A 90 7.95 0.47 -1.28
C PHE A 90 7.30 1.49 -2.21
N THR A 91 6.92 1.03 -3.39
CA THR A 91 6.08 1.77 -4.33
C THR A 91 4.70 1.12 -4.28
N VAL A 92 3.77 1.77 -3.58
CA VAL A 92 2.36 1.34 -3.47
C VAL A 92 1.62 1.57 -4.78
N ASN A 93 0.70 0.67 -5.13
CA ASN A 93 -0.24 0.90 -6.23
C ASN A 93 -1.42 1.75 -5.76
N ASP A 94 -1.95 2.60 -6.63
CA ASP A 94 -3.03 3.58 -6.34
C ASP A 94 -4.28 2.99 -5.65
N GLU A 95 -4.60 1.72 -5.91
CA GLU A 95 -5.73 1.01 -5.29
C GLU A 95 -5.51 0.67 -3.81
N TYR A 96 -4.32 0.93 -3.28
CA TYR A 96 -3.91 0.61 -1.91
C TYR A 96 -3.37 1.85 -1.19
N GLN A 97 -3.31 1.76 0.14
CA GLN A 97 -2.62 2.70 1.00
C GLN A 97 -1.57 1.96 1.83
N PHE A 98 -0.34 2.45 1.78
CA PHE A 98 0.72 2.01 2.69
C PHE A 98 0.45 2.52 4.10
N ILE A 99 0.59 1.65 5.09
CA ILE A 99 0.33 1.94 6.50
C ILE A 99 1.64 1.94 7.30
N ARG A 100 2.35 0.82 7.30
CA ARG A 100 3.64 0.66 7.98
C ARG A 100 4.44 -0.51 7.43
N TRP A 101 5.73 -0.57 7.70
CA TRP A 101 6.51 -1.80 7.54
C TRP A 101 6.28 -2.78 8.69
N GLN A 102 6.38 -4.08 8.38
CA GLN A 102 6.36 -5.17 9.36
C GLN A 102 7.47 -6.18 9.02
N ALA A 103 8.14 -6.70 10.05
CA ALA A 103 9.17 -7.73 9.92
C ALA A 103 8.73 -9.01 10.64
N PHE A 104 9.05 -10.16 10.07
CA PHE A 104 8.63 -11.48 10.53
C PHE A 104 9.81 -12.45 10.55
N GLN A 105 9.76 -13.44 11.44
CA GLN A 105 10.68 -14.57 11.45
C GLN A 105 9.86 -15.86 11.55
N GLY A 106 9.99 -16.75 10.56
CA GLY A 106 9.19 -17.99 10.51
C GLY A 106 7.67 -17.78 10.47
N GLY A 107 7.20 -16.59 10.05
CA GLY A 107 5.78 -16.21 10.05
C GLY A 107 5.28 -15.52 11.33
N VAL A 108 6.10 -15.44 12.38
CA VAL A 108 5.78 -14.69 13.61
C VAL A 108 6.23 -13.23 13.44
N LEU A 109 5.38 -12.27 13.79
CA LEU A 109 5.72 -10.84 13.78
C LEU A 109 6.82 -10.56 14.81
N LEU A 110 7.89 -9.87 14.39
CA LEU A 110 8.97 -9.46 15.27
C LEU A 110 8.58 -8.25 16.11
N ALA A 111 9.07 -8.22 17.35
CA ALA A 111 8.95 -7.06 18.21
C ALA A 111 9.92 -5.94 17.79
N ALA A 112 9.63 -4.70 18.22
CA ALA A 112 10.36 -3.50 17.79
C ALA A 112 11.82 -3.44 18.26
N ASP A 113 12.19 -4.23 19.28
CA ASP A 113 13.57 -4.44 19.73
C ASP A 113 14.35 -5.43 18.85
N GLN A 114 13.65 -6.31 18.12
CA GLN A 114 14.22 -7.31 17.22
C GLN A 114 14.36 -6.81 15.78
N ALA A 115 13.47 -5.91 15.34
CA ALA A 115 13.49 -5.26 14.04
C ALA A 115 13.18 -3.76 14.18
N VAL A 116 14.23 -2.93 14.05
CA VAL A 116 14.17 -1.48 14.25
C VAL A 116 14.02 -0.80 12.89
N PHE A 117 12.89 -0.14 12.65
CA PHE A 117 12.68 0.74 11.51
C PHE A 117 12.88 2.19 11.97
N GLU A 118 13.66 3.00 11.25
CA GLU A 118 13.84 4.42 11.59
C GLU A 118 12.54 5.21 11.43
N ASN A 119 11.78 4.95 10.35
CA ASN A 119 10.46 5.51 10.13
C ASN A 119 9.53 4.43 9.54
N PRO A 120 8.89 3.59 10.39
CA PRO A 120 8.04 2.50 9.91
C PRO A 120 6.85 2.98 9.08
N ALA A 121 6.40 4.23 9.25
CA ALA A 121 5.27 4.82 8.53
C ALA A 121 5.68 5.52 7.21
N ALA A 122 6.98 5.57 6.88
CA ALA A 122 7.45 6.03 5.58
C ALA A 122 7.56 4.86 4.58
N ALA A 123 7.16 5.11 3.34
CA ALA A 123 7.32 4.16 2.24
C ALA A 123 8.80 3.85 1.93
N GLU A 124 9.73 4.69 2.38
CA GLU A 124 11.17 4.49 2.33
C GLU A 124 11.75 4.71 3.74
N THR A 125 12.45 3.70 4.27
CA THR A 125 13.04 3.73 5.61
C THR A 125 14.29 2.87 5.66
N TRP A 126 15.16 3.14 6.62
CA TRP A 126 16.18 2.19 7.04
C TRP A 126 15.60 1.17 8.03
N LEU A 127 16.07 -0.07 7.93
CA LEU A 127 15.74 -1.20 8.80
C LEU A 127 17.03 -1.81 9.33
N SER A 128 17.11 -2.05 10.64
CA SER A 128 18.16 -2.81 11.29
C SER A 128 17.58 -4.01 12.05
N ILE A 129 18.04 -5.21 11.74
CA ILE A 129 17.58 -6.46 12.38
C ILE A 129 18.58 -6.84 13.49
N GLN A 130 18.08 -6.88 14.72
CA GLN A 130 18.86 -7.18 15.92
C GLN A 130 18.86 -8.69 16.26
N GLY A 131 17.81 -9.42 15.86
CA GLY A 131 17.68 -10.85 16.11
C GLY A 131 18.77 -11.70 15.47
N THR A 132 19.05 -12.87 16.07
CA THR A 132 19.92 -13.90 15.50
C THR A 132 19.08 -14.97 14.79
N GLY A 133 19.56 -15.46 13.65
CA GLY A 133 18.91 -16.51 12.87
C GLY A 133 18.87 -16.21 11.37
N ASN A 134 18.22 -17.11 10.63
CA ASN A 134 18.07 -17.04 9.18
C ASN A 134 16.57 -16.95 8.82
N SER A 135 16.28 -16.46 7.61
CA SER A 135 14.92 -16.35 7.05
C SER A 135 14.02 -15.31 7.73
N PHE A 136 14.48 -14.06 7.73
CA PHE A 136 13.62 -12.91 8.04
C PHE A 136 12.78 -12.52 6.81
N THR A 137 11.52 -12.14 7.01
CA THR A 137 10.66 -11.60 5.95
C THR A 137 10.24 -10.19 6.32
N VAL A 138 10.43 -9.23 5.41
CA VAL A 138 10.03 -7.83 5.57
C VAL A 138 8.97 -7.53 4.53
N GLN A 139 7.81 -7.05 4.97
CA GLN A 139 6.69 -6.72 4.09
C GLN A 139 6.01 -5.42 4.51
N PRO A 140 5.51 -4.62 3.55
CA PRO A 140 4.66 -3.49 3.85
C PRO A 140 3.27 -3.99 4.27
N LEU A 141 2.70 -3.37 5.30
CA LEU A 141 1.28 -3.45 5.60
C LEU A 141 0.55 -2.46 4.70
N THR A 142 -0.26 -2.98 3.78
CA THR A 142 -1.12 -2.21 2.88
C THR A 142 -2.58 -2.52 3.11
N LEU A 143 -3.43 -1.51 2.98
CA LEU A 143 -4.88 -1.64 2.98
C LEU A 143 -5.44 -1.27 1.61
N ALA A 144 -6.40 -2.05 1.11
CA ALA A 144 -7.11 -1.70 -0.12
C ALA A 144 -7.96 -0.44 0.14
N ARG A 145 -7.96 0.48 -0.82
CA ARG A 145 -8.87 1.64 -0.80
C ARG A 145 -10.29 1.19 -1.09
N PRO A 146 -11.31 1.89 -0.58
CA PRO A 146 -12.64 1.76 -1.14
C PRO A 146 -12.58 2.10 -2.64
N ARG A 147 -13.42 1.43 -3.42
CA ARG A 147 -13.69 1.76 -4.82
C ARG A 147 -15.09 1.28 -5.15
N VAL A 148 -15.77 1.96 -6.08
CA VAL A 148 -16.99 1.45 -6.67
C VAL A 148 -16.62 0.27 -7.57
N ASP A 149 -17.20 -0.89 -7.27
CA ASP A 149 -16.99 -2.14 -8.01
C ASP A 149 -18.01 -2.27 -9.14
N THR A 150 -19.28 -2.01 -8.84
CA THR A 150 -20.37 -2.00 -9.83
C THR A 150 -21.55 -1.13 -9.39
N THR A 151 -22.50 -0.89 -10.27
CA THR A 151 -23.76 -0.20 -9.97
C THR A 151 -24.92 -0.90 -10.68
N ASN A 152 -26.15 -0.68 -10.24
CA ASN A 152 -27.33 -1.14 -10.99
C ASN A 152 -27.74 -0.21 -12.14
N LEU A 153 -27.03 0.90 -12.37
CA LEU A 153 -27.35 1.84 -13.44
C LEU A 153 -27.22 1.16 -14.81
N PRO A 154 -28.11 1.44 -15.77
CA PRO A 154 -28.10 0.77 -17.06
C PRO A 154 -26.84 1.13 -17.84
N GLN A 155 -26.17 0.10 -18.40
CA GLN A 155 -24.94 0.30 -19.15
C GLN A 155 -25.24 0.80 -20.56
N GLY A 156 -24.78 2.02 -20.87
CA GLY A 156 -24.97 2.68 -22.15
C GLY A 156 -25.86 3.92 -22.03
N GLY A 157 -25.32 5.09 -22.40
CA GLY A 157 -25.90 6.42 -22.13
C GLY A 157 -27.21 6.77 -22.84
N SER A 158 -27.91 5.79 -23.42
CA SER A 158 -29.23 5.95 -24.06
C SER A 158 -30.36 5.34 -23.25
N LEU A 159 -30.06 4.42 -22.31
CA LEU A 159 -31.06 3.75 -21.49
C LEU A 159 -31.47 4.66 -20.33
N ARG A 160 -32.78 4.83 -20.14
CA ARG A 160 -33.36 5.72 -19.12
C ARG A 160 -34.17 4.90 -18.13
N VAL A 161 -34.10 5.28 -16.86
CA VAL A 161 -34.80 4.58 -15.77
C VAL A 161 -36.08 5.33 -15.37
N ALA A 162 -36.99 4.64 -14.69
CA ALA A 162 -38.18 5.25 -14.13
C ALA A 162 -37.86 6.30 -13.04
N LEU A 163 -38.77 7.25 -12.84
CA LEU A 163 -38.67 8.34 -11.85
C LEU A 163 -38.42 7.86 -10.40
N ASN A 164 -38.82 6.63 -10.08
CA ASN A 164 -38.67 6.00 -8.76
C ASN A 164 -37.55 4.95 -8.69
N TYR A 165 -36.66 4.89 -9.70
CA TYR A 165 -35.61 3.88 -9.76
C TYR A 165 -34.56 4.09 -8.66
N PRO A 166 -34.34 3.12 -7.76
CA PRO A 166 -33.32 3.24 -6.73
C PRO A 166 -31.93 3.00 -7.33
N VAL A 167 -30.99 3.90 -7.08
CA VAL A 167 -29.58 3.73 -7.48
C VAL A 167 -28.87 2.90 -6.41
N ARG A 168 -28.19 1.84 -6.82
CA ARG A 168 -27.36 0.98 -5.97
C ARG A 168 -25.92 1.06 -6.43
N ILE A 169 -25.03 1.38 -5.50
CA ILE A 169 -23.60 1.54 -5.73
C ILE A 169 -22.88 0.54 -4.84
N TYR A 170 -22.25 -0.47 -5.45
CA TYR A 170 -21.56 -1.53 -4.75
C TYR A 170 -20.08 -1.18 -4.61
N PHE A 171 -19.52 -1.36 -3.43
CA PHE A 171 -18.12 -1.09 -3.14
C PHE A 171 -17.34 -2.39 -2.97
N ALA A 172 -16.05 -2.36 -3.27
CA ALA A 172 -15.17 -3.53 -3.13
C ALA A 172 -14.87 -3.95 -1.66
N GLY A 173 -15.46 -3.24 -0.69
CA GLY A 173 -15.32 -3.48 0.75
C GLY A 173 -16.29 -2.61 1.55
N PRO A 174 -16.43 -2.85 2.87
CA PRO A 174 -17.35 -2.10 3.72
C PRO A 174 -16.92 -0.64 3.89
N LEU A 175 -17.90 0.27 3.85
CA LEU A 175 -17.70 1.69 4.11
C LEU A 175 -17.83 2.03 5.60
N ALA A 176 -17.25 3.17 5.98
CA ALA A 176 -17.47 3.81 7.26
C ALA A 176 -18.84 4.53 7.25
N PRO A 177 -19.84 4.12 8.04
CA PRO A 177 -21.18 4.73 7.98
C PRO A 177 -21.18 6.23 8.31
N ASP A 178 -20.30 6.64 9.21
CA ASP A 178 -20.09 8.04 9.60
C ASP A 178 -19.35 8.87 8.53
N SER A 179 -18.65 8.25 7.57
CA SER A 179 -18.07 8.98 6.43
C SER A 179 -19.09 9.40 5.37
N LEU A 180 -20.32 8.89 5.45
CA LEU A 180 -21.42 9.26 4.55
C LEU A 180 -22.34 10.33 5.13
N ILE A 181 -22.37 10.45 6.47
CA ILE A 181 -23.33 11.19 7.31
C ILE A 181 -24.77 11.12 6.77
N LEU A 182 -25.52 10.17 7.33
CA LEU A 182 -26.96 10.04 7.12
C LEU A 182 -27.66 10.62 8.36
N GLU A 183 -27.93 11.93 8.37
CA GLU A 183 -28.71 12.51 9.47
C GLU A 183 -30.15 11.97 9.52
N GLU A 184 -30.76 12.18 10.69
CA GLU A 184 -31.94 11.48 11.20
C GLU A 184 -33.13 11.43 10.21
N THR A 185 -33.75 10.25 10.14
CA THR A 185 -34.91 9.89 9.29
C THR A 185 -35.80 11.05 8.84
N GLY A 186 -35.59 11.51 7.60
CA GLY A 186 -36.52 12.44 6.93
C GLY A 186 -35.90 13.37 5.90
N LYS A 187 -34.61 13.71 6.02
CA LYS A 187 -33.85 14.50 5.03
C LYS A 187 -32.39 14.07 5.00
N PRO A 188 -31.76 13.87 3.83
CA PRO A 188 -30.35 13.51 3.79
C PRO A 188 -29.46 14.76 3.88
N ASN A 189 -28.75 14.93 5.01
CA ASN A 189 -27.59 15.83 5.07
C ASN A 189 -26.32 15.11 4.61
N PHE A 190 -26.27 14.78 3.31
CA PHE A 190 -25.07 14.23 2.70
C PHE A 190 -23.90 15.21 2.83
N THR A 191 -22.85 14.83 3.55
CA THR A 191 -21.61 15.64 3.57
C THR A 191 -20.76 15.38 2.33
N ASN A 192 -20.68 14.11 1.91
CA ASN A 192 -19.73 13.62 0.89
C ASN A 192 -20.39 13.07 -0.38
N ILE A 193 -21.68 13.34 -0.59
CA ILE A 193 -22.42 12.94 -1.79
C ILE A 193 -23.19 14.16 -2.29
N SER A 194 -23.01 14.53 -3.55
CA SER A 194 -23.84 15.53 -4.22
C SER A 194 -24.59 14.90 -5.38
N ILE A 195 -25.86 15.27 -5.55
CA ILE A 195 -26.70 14.76 -6.62
C ILE A 195 -27.21 15.96 -7.40
N THR A 196 -26.67 16.18 -8.59
CA THR A 196 -27.15 17.22 -9.50
C THR A 196 -27.90 16.60 -10.66
N GLY A 197 -28.60 17.41 -11.45
CA GLY A 197 -29.11 16.96 -12.72
C GLY A 197 -29.43 18.09 -13.69
N LYS A 198 -29.44 17.73 -14.97
CA LYS A 198 -29.82 18.61 -16.07
C LYS A 198 -31.21 18.22 -16.56
N LEU A 199 -32.11 19.20 -16.58
CA LEU A 199 -33.48 19.02 -17.03
C LEU A 199 -33.54 18.80 -18.55
N SER A 200 -34.73 18.61 -19.10
CA SER A 200 -34.99 18.69 -20.55
C SER A 200 -33.99 17.90 -21.43
N TYR A 201 -33.81 16.59 -21.13
CA TYR A 201 -32.91 15.69 -21.86
C TYR A 201 -31.42 16.08 -21.74
N GLY A 202 -31.00 16.60 -20.59
CA GLY A 202 -29.61 16.99 -20.34
C GLY A 202 -29.26 18.41 -20.79
N GLN A 203 -30.27 19.23 -21.09
CA GLN A 203 -30.11 20.60 -21.58
C GLN A 203 -30.23 21.62 -20.44
N GLY A 204 -29.44 22.69 -20.51
CA GLY A 204 -29.45 23.77 -19.52
C GLY A 204 -28.43 23.61 -18.39
N ALA A 205 -28.66 24.37 -17.31
CA ALA A 205 -27.79 24.39 -16.13
C ALA A 205 -28.02 23.18 -15.22
N ASP A 206 -27.01 22.85 -14.43
CA ASP A 206 -27.11 21.87 -13.36
C ASP A 206 -28.02 22.39 -12.24
N VAL A 207 -28.98 21.56 -11.83
CA VAL A 207 -29.91 21.79 -10.71
C VAL A 207 -29.54 20.83 -9.59
N ASP A 208 -29.58 21.29 -8.34
CA ASP A 208 -29.43 20.40 -7.19
C ASP A 208 -30.68 19.51 -7.04
N LEU A 209 -30.47 18.21 -6.94
CA LEU A 209 -31.49 17.17 -6.75
C LEU A 209 -31.22 16.36 -5.46
N THR A 210 -30.28 16.80 -4.62
CA THR A 210 -29.86 16.10 -3.40
C THR A 210 -31.01 15.92 -2.41
N ASP A 211 -31.95 16.88 -2.36
CA ASP A 211 -33.18 16.86 -1.56
C ASP A 211 -34.28 15.91 -2.09
N ARG A 212 -34.05 15.23 -3.22
CA ARG A 212 -34.99 14.30 -3.86
C ARG A 212 -34.72 12.84 -3.56
N PHE A 213 -33.67 12.53 -2.80
CA PHE A 213 -33.30 11.16 -2.44
C PHE A 213 -33.39 10.94 -0.94
N SER A 214 -33.49 9.69 -0.53
CA SER A 214 -32.98 9.20 0.74
C SER A 214 -31.78 8.29 0.48
N ALA A 215 -30.94 8.11 1.49
CA ALA A 215 -29.84 7.16 1.43
C ALA A 215 -29.88 6.18 2.59
N ALA A 216 -29.51 4.94 2.29
CA ALA A 216 -29.26 3.90 3.26
C ALA A 216 -28.02 3.11 2.85
N LEU A 217 -27.22 2.69 3.83
CA LEU A 217 -26.28 1.59 3.62
C LEU A 217 -27.06 0.28 3.57
N GLY A 218 -26.62 -0.59 2.66
CA GLY A 218 -27.10 -1.95 2.54
C GLY A 218 -26.47 -2.89 3.57
N GLU A 219 -26.77 -4.18 3.42
CA GLU A 219 -26.22 -5.21 4.30
C GLU A 219 -24.68 -5.21 4.30
N ASN A 220 -24.10 -5.27 5.50
CA ASN A 220 -22.66 -5.27 5.75
C ASN A 220 -21.92 -4.00 5.27
N ASP A 221 -22.61 -2.86 5.17
CA ASP A 221 -22.07 -1.55 4.76
C ASP A 221 -21.35 -1.57 3.38
N SER A 222 -21.66 -2.58 2.57
CA SER A 222 -20.94 -2.92 1.33
C SER A 222 -21.51 -2.27 0.07
N PHE A 223 -22.71 -1.68 0.17
CA PHE A 223 -23.34 -0.93 -0.91
C PHE A 223 -24.18 0.23 -0.37
N LEU A 224 -24.24 1.30 -1.15
CA LEU A 224 -25.08 2.48 -0.90
C LEU A 224 -26.33 2.40 -1.78
N VAL A 225 -27.51 2.64 -1.19
CA VAL A 225 -28.78 2.74 -1.89
C VAL A 225 -29.29 4.18 -1.82
N LEU A 226 -29.42 4.84 -2.97
CA LEU A 226 -30.08 6.14 -3.11
C LEU A 226 -31.50 5.90 -3.66
N THR A 227 -32.52 6.24 -2.89
CA THR A 227 -33.93 6.00 -3.26
C THR A 227 -34.64 7.33 -3.49
N PRO A 228 -35.25 7.59 -4.66
CA PRO A 228 -36.04 8.79 -4.88
C PRO A 228 -37.20 8.91 -3.87
N LEU A 229 -37.40 10.10 -3.29
CA LEU A 229 -38.45 10.37 -2.32
C LEU A 229 -39.83 10.45 -3.01
N PRO A 230 -40.88 9.76 -2.49
CA PRO A 230 -42.22 9.82 -3.07
C PRO A 230 -42.82 11.23 -3.09
N ASP A 231 -42.55 12.03 -2.05
CA ASP A 231 -43.12 13.37 -1.87
C ASP A 231 -42.40 14.46 -2.67
N ASN A 232 -41.20 14.17 -3.19
CA ASN A 232 -40.37 15.09 -3.97
C ASN A 232 -39.71 14.35 -5.15
N PRO A 233 -40.49 13.80 -6.10
CA PRO A 233 -40.00 12.90 -7.14
C PRO A 233 -39.01 13.59 -8.09
N LEU A 234 -38.24 12.78 -8.82
CA LEU A 234 -37.32 13.29 -9.82
C LEU A 234 -38.07 13.99 -10.97
N PRO A 235 -37.51 15.07 -11.56
CA PRO A 235 -38.09 15.68 -12.74
C PRO A 235 -38.11 14.73 -13.93
N GLY A 236 -39.22 14.73 -14.68
CA GLY A 236 -39.33 14.02 -15.94
C GLY A 236 -38.24 14.41 -16.93
N ASN A 237 -37.73 13.42 -17.67
CA ASN A 237 -36.75 13.61 -18.75
C ASN A 237 -35.40 14.21 -18.34
N CYS A 238 -35.03 14.22 -17.06
CA CYS A 238 -33.72 14.71 -16.63
C CYS A 238 -32.58 13.70 -16.83
N ASN A 239 -31.34 14.20 -16.80
CA ASN A 239 -30.14 13.40 -16.62
C ASN A 239 -29.57 13.70 -15.22
N VAL A 240 -29.38 12.67 -14.40
CA VAL A 240 -28.91 12.78 -13.02
C VAL A 240 -27.44 12.41 -12.95
N THR A 241 -26.69 13.20 -12.18
CA THR A 241 -25.27 13.06 -11.90
C THR A 241 -25.08 12.87 -10.39
N VAL A 242 -24.68 11.68 -9.97
CA VAL A 242 -24.31 11.39 -8.57
C VAL A 242 -22.80 11.50 -8.46
N THR A 243 -22.30 12.39 -7.61
CA THR A 243 -20.87 12.51 -7.31
C THR A 243 -20.60 12.09 -5.87
N LEU A 244 -19.74 11.08 -5.73
CA LEU A 244 -19.17 10.63 -4.47
C LEU A 244 -17.86 11.37 -4.23
N GLY A 245 -17.74 12.08 -3.11
CA GLY A 245 -16.54 12.81 -2.71
C GLY A 245 -15.40 11.88 -2.29
N ALA A 246 -14.16 12.37 -2.36
CA ALA A 246 -12.98 11.57 -1.98
C ALA A 246 -12.94 11.21 -0.48
N ASP A 247 -13.64 11.98 0.36
CA ASP A 247 -13.64 11.82 1.82
C ASP A 247 -14.51 10.65 2.33
N ILE A 248 -15.20 9.91 1.45
CA ILE A 248 -15.83 8.63 1.79
C ILE A 248 -14.74 7.61 2.12
N GLN A 249 -14.88 6.92 3.25
CA GLN A 249 -13.84 6.05 3.81
C GLN A 249 -14.32 4.60 3.95
N SER A 250 -13.40 3.64 3.86
CA SER A 250 -13.58 2.29 4.41
C SER A 250 -12.96 2.17 5.81
N ILE A 251 -13.47 1.23 6.61
CA ILE A 251 -12.89 0.86 7.90
C ILE A 251 -12.20 -0.49 7.78
N HIS A 252 -10.95 -0.57 8.25
CA HIS A 252 -10.21 -1.82 8.35
C HIS A 252 -9.62 -1.97 9.74
N THR A 253 -9.93 -3.09 10.41
CA THR A 253 -9.34 -3.42 11.72
C THR A 253 -8.27 -4.49 11.54
N ILE A 254 -7.02 -4.17 11.87
CA ILE A 254 -5.87 -5.09 11.79
C ILE A 254 -5.11 -4.99 13.11
N ASP A 255 -4.75 -6.14 13.70
CA ASP A 255 -4.00 -6.24 14.96
C ASP A 255 -4.64 -5.47 16.15
N GLY A 256 -5.96 -5.22 16.09
CA GLY A 256 -6.70 -4.43 17.07
C GLY A 256 -6.70 -2.92 16.82
N GLU A 257 -5.94 -2.43 15.84
CA GLU A 257 -5.91 -1.04 15.39
C GLU A 257 -6.91 -0.82 14.25
N THR A 258 -7.64 0.30 14.31
CA THR A 258 -8.65 0.67 13.31
C THR A 258 -8.12 1.74 12.38
N TYR A 259 -8.10 1.43 11.08
CA TYR A 259 -7.63 2.31 10.02
C TYR A 259 -8.80 2.79 9.15
N ARG A 260 -8.77 4.07 8.77
CA ARG A 260 -9.74 4.71 7.87
C ARG A 260 -9.06 5.09 6.57
N ILE A 261 -9.56 4.57 5.45
CA ILE A 261 -8.92 4.71 4.14
C ILE A 261 -9.88 5.42 3.18
N PRO A 262 -9.56 6.63 2.70
CA PRO A 262 -10.43 7.37 1.78
C PRO A 262 -10.39 6.83 0.36
N LEU A 263 -11.44 7.13 -0.41
CA LEU A 263 -11.45 7.01 -1.87
C LEU A 263 -10.25 7.74 -2.47
N LEU A 264 -9.59 7.15 -3.47
CA LEU A 264 -8.45 7.75 -4.16
C LEU A 264 -8.81 9.08 -4.84
N LYS A 265 -10.02 9.15 -5.38
CA LYS A 265 -10.56 10.29 -6.15
C LYS A 265 -12.08 10.27 -6.10
N PRO A 266 -12.77 11.40 -6.34
CA PRO A 266 -14.21 11.43 -6.49
C PRO A 266 -14.68 10.49 -7.60
N VAL A 267 -15.87 9.90 -7.43
CA VAL A 267 -16.51 9.02 -8.42
C VAL A 267 -17.80 9.65 -8.89
N THR A 268 -17.93 9.87 -10.20
CA THR A 268 -19.13 10.45 -10.81
C THR A 268 -19.89 9.38 -11.60
N LEU A 269 -21.16 9.21 -11.31
CA LEU A 269 -22.09 8.30 -11.97
C LEU A 269 -23.17 9.12 -12.67
N ASN A 270 -23.51 8.77 -13.91
CA ASN A 270 -24.47 9.50 -14.74
C ASN A 270 -25.55 8.55 -15.24
N TYR A 271 -26.82 8.96 -15.18
CA TYR A 271 -27.93 8.19 -15.75
C TYR A 271 -29.08 9.08 -16.22
N GLY A 272 -29.84 8.60 -17.21
CA GLY A 272 -31.06 9.27 -17.69
C GLY A 272 -32.30 8.80 -16.94
N VAL A 273 -33.26 9.71 -16.73
CA VAL A 273 -34.57 9.41 -16.12
C VAL A 273 -35.68 9.78 -17.10
N HIS A 274 -36.74 8.99 -17.15
CA HIS A 274 -37.86 9.16 -18.06
C HIS A 274 -39.21 8.89 -17.36
N ASP A 275 -40.28 9.53 -17.85
CA ASP A 275 -41.64 9.44 -17.27
C ASP A 275 -42.29 8.05 -17.45
N ARG A 276 -41.70 7.23 -18.31
CA ARG A 276 -41.98 5.80 -18.49
C ARG A 276 -40.65 5.07 -18.49
N ALA A 277 -40.57 3.90 -17.87
CA ALA A 277 -39.45 3.01 -18.14
C ALA A 277 -39.49 2.59 -19.62
N ASP A 278 -38.34 2.62 -20.29
CA ASP A 278 -38.14 2.09 -21.64
C ASP A 278 -37.93 0.56 -21.61
#